data_AF-A0A7G7L935-F1
#
_entry.id   AF-A0A7G7L935-F1
#
_cell.length_a   1.000
_cell.length_b   1.000
_cell.length_c   1.000
_cell.angle_alpha   90.00
_cell.angle_beta   90.00
_cell.angle_gamma   90.00
#
_symmetry.space_group_name_H-M   'P 1'
#
loop_
_entity.id
_entity.type
_entity.pdbx_description
1 polymer ?
#
loop_
_entity_poly.entity_id
_entity_poly.type
_entity_poly.pdbx_seq_one_letter_code
_entity_poly.pdbx_strand_id
1 'polypeptide(L)'
;MTWESLDLRGADVAELRLFDARMQDCLFDRANCAGWRVWVTRVEDCSFVRADLRSRGLGGGGPWRGRTTTWRRVDFSRARLAESHFVGCALHSSTFDTPGPRLVIEDCAVTDLVVRGEARTMIVTGVVDQAHPPGSRSFTADLSAATFRDTHVIGYPWTGSPRPDRTTSASSAIYRRPCRACSQP
;
A
#
# COMPACT_ATOMS: atom_id res chain seq x y z
N MET A 1 6.09 -21.48 6.29
CA MET A 1 6.32 -21.86 4.87
C MET A 1 7.24 -20.82 4.24
N THR A 2 8.20 -21.22 3.41
CA THR A 2 9.22 -20.30 2.86
C THR A 2 9.36 -20.48 1.35
N TRP A 3 9.31 -19.37 0.61
CA TRP A 3 9.58 -19.24 -0.82
C TRP A 3 10.75 -18.29 -1.03
N GLU A 4 11.75 -18.73 -1.78
CA GLU A 4 12.98 -17.98 -2.03
C GLU A 4 13.34 -18.09 -3.51
N SER A 5 13.60 -16.95 -4.15
CA SER A 5 14.09 -16.85 -5.53
C SER A 5 13.23 -17.60 -6.56
N LEU A 6 11.92 -17.67 -6.33
CA LEU A 6 10.98 -18.33 -7.24
C LEU A 6 10.64 -17.41 -8.42
N ASP A 7 10.74 -17.94 -9.63
CA ASP A 7 10.20 -17.31 -10.83
C ASP A 7 8.79 -17.85 -11.11
N LEU A 8 7.80 -17.02 -10.84
CA LEU A 8 6.37 -17.29 -11.02
C LEU A 8 5.75 -16.29 -12.01
N ARG A 9 6.56 -15.72 -12.91
CA ARG A 9 6.09 -14.74 -13.89
C ARG A 9 5.07 -15.37 -14.83
N GLY A 10 3.92 -14.72 -14.96
CA GLY A 10 2.80 -15.22 -15.77
C GLY A 10 2.11 -16.47 -15.21
N ALA A 11 2.48 -16.94 -14.01
CA ALA A 11 1.85 -18.11 -13.39
C ALA A 11 0.41 -17.81 -12.97
N ASP A 12 -0.41 -18.85 -12.92
CA ASP A 12 -1.73 -18.79 -12.27
C ASP A 12 -1.63 -19.34 -10.86
N VAL A 13 -1.71 -18.44 -9.88
CA VAL A 13 -1.58 -18.74 -8.45
C VAL A 13 -2.74 -18.11 -7.67
N ALA A 14 -3.92 -17.98 -8.29
CA ALA A 14 -5.08 -17.34 -7.67
C ALA A 14 -5.53 -18.01 -6.35
N GLU A 15 -6.22 -17.23 -5.53
CA GLU A 15 -6.86 -17.66 -4.27
C GLU A 15 -5.93 -18.25 -3.21
N LEU A 16 -4.62 -18.04 -3.35
CA LEU A 16 -3.63 -18.51 -2.39
C LEU A 16 -3.89 -17.91 -1.00
N ARG A 17 -3.83 -18.76 0.02
CA ARG A 17 -3.95 -18.37 1.42
C ARG A 17 -2.60 -18.56 2.10
N LEU A 18 -1.97 -17.44 2.41
CA LEU A 18 -0.67 -17.40 3.06
C LEU A 18 -0.86 -16.99 4.51
N PHE A 19 -0.55 -17.90 5.42
CA PHE A 19 -0.51 -17.64 6.85
C PHE A 19 0.88 -17.99 7.37
N ASP A 20 1.52 -17.05 8.06
CA ASP A 20 2.86 -17.24 8.63
C ASP A 20 3.88 -17.78 7.60
N ALA A 21 3.88 -17.13 6.42
CA ALA A 21 4.78 -17.45 5.34
C ALA A 21 5.92 -16.42 5.24
N ARG A 22 6.99 -16.82 4.54
CA ARG A 22 8.08 -15.94 4.12
C ARG A 22 8.23 -16.08 2.61
N MET A 23 8.27 -14.95 1.92
CA MET A 23 8.52 -14.85 0.49
C MET A 23 9.65 -13.86 0.31
N GLN A 24 10.73 -14.28 -0.34
CA GLN A 24 11.90 -13.44 -0.58
C GLN A 24 12.37 -13.60 -2.01
N ASP A 25 12.68 -12.47 -2.67
CA ASP A 25 13.29 -12.45 -4.00
C ASP A 25 12.45 -13.20 -5.07
N CYS A 26 11.12 -13.21 -4.92
CA CYS A 26 10.22 -13.93 -5.82
C CYS A 26 9.65 -12.99 -6.90
N LEU A 27 9.50 -13.52 -8.11
CA LEU A 27 8.99 -12.77 -9.26
C LEU A 27 7.58 -13.24 -9.63
N PHE A 28 6.59 -12.38 -9.44
CA PHE A 28 5.18 -12.59 -9.80
C PHE A 28 4.73 -11.72 -10.97
N ASP A 29 5.66 -11.24 -11.79
CA ASP A 29 5.32 -10.28 -12.86
C ASP A 29 4.31 -10.90 -13.84
N ARG A 30 3.22 -10.18 -14.09
CA ARG A 30 2.09 -10.64 -14.92
C ARG A 30 1.39 -11.92 -14.41
N ALA A 31 1.68 -12.37 -13.20
CA ALA A 31 1.00 -13.52 -12.61
C ALA A 31 -0.45 -13.18 -12.25
N ASN A 32 -1.30 -14.20 -12.23
CA ASN A 32 -2.63 -14.12 -11.64
C ASN A 32 -2.54 -14.45 -10.15
N CYS A 33 -2.58 -13.41 -9.32
CA CYS A 33 -2.60 -13.49 -7.86
C CYS A 33 -3.97 -13.03 -7.30
N ALA A 34 -5.03 -13.09 -8.11
CA ALA A 34 -6.35 -12.62 -7.70
C ALA A 34 -6.86 -13.43 -6.50
N GLY A 35 -7.53 -12.75 -5.56
CA GLY A 35 -8.11 -13.39 -4.38
C GLY A 35 -7.10 -13.84 -3.31
N TRP A 36 -5.82 -13.50 -3.42
CA TRP A 36 -4.81 -13.80 -2.40
C TRP A 36 -5.21 -13.28 -1.03
N ARG A 37 -5.02 -14.10 0.00
CA ARG A 37 -5.21 -13.67 1.39
C ARG A 37 -3.94 -13.88 2.18
N VAL A 38 -3.42 -12.79 2.74
CA VAL A 38 -2.07 -12.75 3.30
C VAL A 38 -2.11 -12.29 4.76
N TRP A 39 -1.78 -13.20 5.68
CA TRP A 39 -1.76 -12.94 7.11
C TRP A 39 -0.40 -13.29 7.71
N VAL A 40 0.11 -12.40 8.56
CA VAL A 40 1.33 -12.64 9.36
C VAL A 40 2.52 -13.07 8.47
N THR A 41 2.53 -12.62 7.22
CA THR A 41 3.46 -13.08 6.18
C THR A 41 4.46 -11.98 5.88
N ARG A 42 5.73 -12.37 5.68
CA ARG A 42 6.80 -11.46 5.28
C ARG A 42 7.04 -11.60 3.78
N VAL A 43 6.87 -10.50 3.04
CA VAL A 43 7.14 -10.41 1.61
C VAL A 43 8.23 -9.37 1.41
N GLU A 44 9.41 -9.82 0.98
CA GLU A 44 10.60 -8.97 0.86
C GLU A 44 11.25 -9.12 -0.51
N ASP A 45 11.64 -8.01 -1.14
CA ASP A 45 12.36 -8.02 -2.42
C ASP A 45 11.61 -8.75 -3.55
N CYS A 46 10.28 -8.77 -3.48
CA CYS A 46 9.44 -9.42 -4.48
C CYS A 46 8.94 -8.43 -5.53
N SER A 47 8.67 -8.94 -6.73
CA SER A 47 8.10 -8.16 -7.83
C SER A 47 6.70 -8.65 -8.18
N PHE A 48 5.75 -7.73 -8.30
CA PHE A 48 4.36 -7.98 -8.75
C PHE A 48 4.02 -7.10 -9.96
N VAL A 49 5.01 -6.79 -10.80
CA VAL A 49 4.84 -5.86 -11.91
C VAL A 49 3.78 -6.39 -12.87
N ARG A 50 2.72 -5.60 -13.09
CA ARG A 50 1.56 -5.99 -13.92
C ARG A 50 0.85 -7.27 -13.45
N ALA A 51 1.07 -7.73 -12.23
CA ALA A 51 0.34 -8.86 -11.65
C ALA A 51 -1.14 -8.50 -11.43
N ASP A 52 -2.02 -9.50 -11.47
CA ASP A 52 -3.39 -9.34 -11.01
C ASP A 52 -3.45 -9.60 -9.50
N LEU A 53 -3.59 -8.55 -8.69
CA LEU A 53 -3.62 -8.64 -7.23
C LEU A 53 -5.00 -8.29 -6.66
N ARG A 54 -6.05 -8.29 -7.49
CA ARG A 54 -7.42 -7.96 -7.09
C ARG A 54 -7.84 -8.85 -5.92
N SER A 55 -7.80 -8.31 -4.70
CA SER A 55 -8.11 -9.07 -3.50
C SER A 55 -8.46 -8.19 -2.30
N ARG A 56 -9.44 -8.60 -1.51
CA ARG A 56 -9.88 -7.87 -0.32
C ARG A 56 -8.96 -8.01 0.91
N GLY A 57 -7.79 -8.66 0.80
CA GLY A 57 -6.99 -9.00 1.99
C GLY A 57 -5.49 -9.16 1.75
N LEU A 58 -4.81 -8.07 1.35
CA LEU A 58 -3.33 -8.01 1.29
C LEU A 58 -2.71 -7.61 2.63
N GLY A 59 -3.42 -7.91 3.71
CA GLY A 59 -3.05 -7.72 5.09
C GLY A 59 -4.08 -8.41 6.00
N GLY A 60 -3.63 -8.82 7.18
CA GLY A 60 -4.54 -9.31 8.22
C GLY A 60 -5.03 -8.12 9.02
N GLY A 61 -6.35 -8.00 9.22
CA GLY A 61 -7.04 -6.88 9.89
C GLY A 61 -6.63 -6.64 11.35
N GLY A 62 -5.35 -6.32 11.56
CA GLY A 62 -4.70 -6.15 12.84
C GLY A 62 -3.59 -7.18 13.11
N PRO A 63 -2.73 -6.89 14.10
CA PRO A 63 -1.65 -7.76 14.52
C PRO A 63 -2.21 -9.04 15.14
N TRP A 64 -1.74 -10.18 14.66
CA TRP A 64 -1.99 -11.47 15.28
C TRP A 64 -0.84 -11.81 16.22
N ARG A 65 -1.09 -11.88 17.52
CA ARG A 65 -0.08 -12.13 18.56
C ARG A 65 1.14 -11.17 18.45
N GLY A 66 0.87 -9.89 18.20
CA GLY A 66 1.91 -8.86 18.04
C GLY A 66 2.68 -8.91 16.71
N ARG A 67 2.29 -9.80 15.79
CA ARG A 67 2.90 -9.93 14.46
C ARG A 67 1.95 -9.42 13.39
N THR A 68 2.49 -8.82 12.34
CA THR A 68 1.71 -8.37 11.18
C THR A 68 2.32 -8.84 9.87
N THR A 69 1.57 -8.71 8.78
CA THR A 69 2.06 -8.84 7.41
C THR A 69 3.00 -7.66 7.11
N THR A 70 4.16 -7.94 6.51
CA THR A 70 5.14 -6.92 6.12
C THR A 70 5.45 -7.02 4.64
N TRP A 71 5.33 -5.91 3.94
CA TRP A 71 5.69 -5.73 2.53
C TRP A 71 6.90 -4.81 2.45
N ARG A 72 8.06 -5.35 2.12
CA ARG A 72 9.33 -4.62 2.13
C ARG A 72 10.01 -4.64 0.78
N ARG A 73 10.32 -3.46 0.22
CA ARG A 73 10.96 -3.32 -1.10
C ARG A 73 10.22 -4.10 -2.18
N VAL A 74 8.89 -4.02 -2.14
CA VAL A 74 8.02 -4.73 -3.09
C VAL A 74 7.60 -3.78 -4.20
N ASP A 75 7.71 -4.26 -5.43
CA ASP A 75 7.28 -3.50 -6.61
C ASP A 75 5.87 -3.91 -7.06
N PHE A 76 4.91 -3.00 -6.93
CA PHE A 76 3.53 -3.15 -7.39
C PHE A 76 3.26 -2.36 -8.69
N SER A 77 4.31 -1.99 -9.43
CA SER A 77 4.17 -1.16 -10.64
C SER A 77 3.21 -1.79 -11.64
N ARG A 78 2.14 -1.05 -11.94
CA ARG A 78 1.05 -1.40 -12.84
C ARG A 78 0.31 -2.68 -12.44
N ALA A 79 0.44 -3.12 -11.19
CA ALA A 79 -0.34 -4.22 -10.67
C ALA A 79 -1.83 -3.84 -10.66
N ARG A 80 -2.70 -4.81 -10.94
CA ARG A 80 -4.15 -4.61 -10.89
C ARG A 80 -4.58 -4.72 -9.43
N LEU A 81 -4.68 -3.57 -8.77
CA LEU A 81 -5.04 -3.45 -7.35
C LEU A 81 -6.51 -3.04 -7.16
N ALA A 82 -7.35 -3.18 -8.19
CA ALA A 82 -8.79 -2.93 -8.06
C ALA A 82 -9.36 -3.78 -6.90
N GLU A 83 -10.12 -3.14 -6.01
CA GLU A 83 -10.67 -3.76 -4.79
C GLU A 83 -9.62 -4.28 -3.81
N SER A 84 -8.35 -3.87 -3.98
CA SER A 84 -7.26 -4.31 -3.12
C SER A 84 -7.04 -3.40 -1.92
N HIS A 85 -6.97 -4.04 -0.76
CA HIS A 85 -6.90 -3.35 0.53
C HIS A 85 -5.66 -3.85 1.27
N PHE A 86 -4.75 -2.93 1.59
CA PHE A 86 -3.70 -3.16 2.57
C PHE A 86 -4.28 -2.78 3.92
N VAL A 87 -4.52 -3.75 4.80
CA VAL A 87 -5.12 -3.51 6.12
C VAL A 87 -4.20 -4.05 7.20
N GLY A 88 -3.92 -3.23 8.21
CA GLY A 88 -3.22 -3.66 9.42
C GLY A 88 -1.78 -4.11 9.19
N CYS A 89 -1.16 -3.79 8.05
CA CYS A 89 0.15 -4.30 7.61
C CYS A 89 1.24 -3.22 7.66
N ALA A 90 2.49 -3.58 7.37
CA ALA A 90 3.57 -2.63 7.20
C ALA A 90 4.03 -2.59 5.74
N LEU A 91 4.16 -1.39 5.18
CA LEU A 91 4.71 -1.11 3.86
C LEU A 91 6.00 -0.30 4.02
N HIS A 92 7.12 -0.86 3.60
CA HIS A 92 8.44 -0.22 3.73
C HIS A 92 9.18 -0.24 2.40
N SER A 93 9.54 0.95 1.89
CA SER A 93 10.30 1.10 0.64
C SER A 93 9.63 0.44 -0.58
N SER A 94 8.30 0.36 -0.59
CA SER A 94 7.53 -0.27 -1.68
C SER A 94 7.10 0.77 -2.71
N THR A 95 6.93 0.33 -3.96
CA THR A 95 6.59 1.22 -5.07
C THR A 95 5.24 0.88 -5.68
N PHE A 96 4.45 1.92 -5.96
CA PHE A 96 3.22 1.86 -6.74
C PHE A 96 3.34 2.81 -7.94
N ASP A 97 3.67 2.30 -9.12
CA ASP A 97 3.51 3.06 -10.37
C ASP A 97 2.15 2.75 -11.00
N THR A 98 1.29 3.75 -11.14
CA THR A 98 -0.05 3.62 -11.72
C THR A 98 -0.88 2.54 -11.00
N PRO A 99 -1.17 2.72 -9.70
CA PRO A 99 -1.93 1.74 -8.91
C PRO A 99 -3.38 1.57 -9.36
N GLY A 100 -3.85 2.42 -10.27
CA GLY A 100 -5.18 2.39 -10.84
C GLY A 100 -6.14 3.34 -10.11
N PRO A 101 -7.46 3.12 -10.24
CA PRO A 101 -8.46 4.12 -9.84
C PRO A 101 -8.57 4.31 -8.32
N ARG A 102 -8.12 3.33 -7.51
CA ARG A 102 -8.28 3.36 -6.07
C ARG A 102 -7.17 2.59 -5.37
N LEU A 103 -6.46 3.25 -4.46
CA LEU A 103 -5.47 2.65 -3.55
C LEU A 103 -5.93 2.88 -2.11
N VAL A 104 -6.12 1.79 -1.36
CA VAL A 104 -6.58 1.82 0.03
C VAL A 104 -5.54 1.18 0.94
N ILE A 105 -5.02 1.97 1.88
CA ILE A 105 -4.03 1.58 2.87
C ILE A 105 -4.60 1.96 4.24
N GLU A 106 -5.12 0.98 4.96
CA GLU A 106 -5.84 1.19 6.22
C GLU A 106 -5.07 0.60 7.40
N ASP A 107 -4.95 1.35 8.48
CA ASP A 107 -4.31 0.91 9.72
C ASP A 107 -2.90 0.34 9.53
N CYS A 108 -2.16 0.87 8.55
CA CYS A 108 -0.84 0.40 8.20
C CYS A 108 0.27 1.26 8.79
N ALA A 109 1.48 0.71 8.90
CA ALA A 109 2.70 1.51 9.00
C ALA A 109 3.24 1.74 7.57
N VAL A 110 3.52 2.98 7.18
CA VAL A 110 3.97 3.30 5.82
C VAL A 110 5.25 4.11 5.88
N THR A 111 6.36 3.57 5.39
CA THR A 111 7.65 4.27 5.41
C THR A 111 8.32 4.15 4.04
N ASP A 112 8.88 5.25 3.55
CA ASP A 112 9.56 5.35 2.26
C ASP A 112 8.75 4.82 1.06
N LEU A 113 7.43 5.01 1.08
CA LEU A 113 6.56 4.57 -0.01
C LEU A 113 6.74 5.47 -1.22
N VAL A 114 6.82 4.92 -2.42
CA VAL A 114 6.84 5.71 -3.66
C VAL A 114 5.55 5.48 -4.42
N VAL A 115 4.82 6.55 -4.75
CA VAL A 115 3.64 6.49 -5.61
C VAL A 115 3.89 7.35 -6.85
N ARG A 116 3.66 6.80 -8.03
CA ARG A 116 3.82 7.46 -9.33
C ARG A 116 2.61 7.21 -10.21
N GLY A 117 2.41 8.05 -11.22
CA GLY A 117 1.34 7.89 -12.20
C GLY A 117 -0.05 8.24 -11.63
N GLU A 118 -1.11 7.78 -12.30
CA GLU A 118 -2.48 8.11 -11.91
C GLU A 118 -2.98 7.20 -10.79
N ALA A 119 -3.41 7.85 -9.70
CA ALA A 119 -4.14 7.25 -8.60
C ALA A 119 -5.39 8.10 -8.31
N ARG A 120 -6.51 7.83 -8.99
CA ARG A 120 -7.70 8.70 -8.89
C ARG A 120 -8.12 8.92 -7.44
N THR A 121 -8.21 7.87 -6.64
CA THR A 121 -8.49 7.96 -5.21
C THR A 121 -7.41 7.26 -4.40
N MET A 122 -6.81 7.97 -3.44
CA MET A 122 -5.92 7.37 -2.45
C MET A 122 -6.48 7.61 -1.04
N ILE A 123 -6.64 6.54 -0.28
CA ILE A 123 -7.05 6.60 1.13
C ILE A 123 -5.95 5.93 1.95
N VAL A 124 -5.38 6.70 2.86
CA VAL A 124 -4.41 6.22 3.84
C VAL A 124 -4.94 6.54 5.23
N THR A 125 -5.28 5.53 6.02
CA THR A 125 -5.66 5.71 7.42
C THR A 125 -4.60 5.08 8.33
N GLY A 126 -4.27 5.79 9.39
CA GLY A 126 -3.42 5.32 10.47
C GLY A 126 -4.25 4.93 11.67
N VAL A 127 -3.69 4.09 12.53
CA VAL A 127 -4.39 3.58 13.70
C VAL A 127 -4.61 4.72 14.71
N VAL A 128 -5.88 5.01 15.00
CA VAL A 128 -6.29 6.04 15.98
C VAL A 128 -6.32 5.50 17.42
N ASP A 129 -6.34 4.17 17.61
CA ASP A 129 -6.54 3.54 18.92
C ASP A 129 -5.30 2.78 19.46
N GLN A 130 -5.04 2.88 20.77
CA GLN A 130 -3.84 2.42 21.47
C GLN A 130 -3.70 0.89 21.57
N ALA A 131 -4.71 0.11 21.16
CA ALA A 131 -4.71 -1.35 21.26
C ALA A 131 -3.72 -2.06 20.30
N HIS A 132 -3.10 -1.31 19.38
CA HIS A 132 -2.16 -1.83 18.38
C HIS A 132 -0.72 -1.40 18.71
N PRO A 133 0.29 -2.26 18.48
CA PRO A 133 1.66 -1.95 18.84
C PRO A 133 2.12 -0.65 18.13
N PRO A 134 2.93 0.18 18.80
CA PRO A 134 3.19 1.59 18.46
C PRO A 134 3.93 1.86 17.13
N GLY A 135 4.11 0.86 16.28
CA GLY A 135 4.78 0.98 14.97
C GLY A 135 3.95 1.66 13.88
N SER A 136 2.63 1.79 14.04
CA SER A 136 1.69 2.34 13.04
C SER A 136 1.64 3.86 12.94
N ARG A 137 2.63 4.58 13.50
CA ARG A 137 2.62 6.05 13.55
C ARG A 137 3.45 6.73 12.47
N SER A 138 4.21 5.98 11.68
CA SER A 138 4.98 6.56 10.57
C SER A 138 4.18 6.52 9.28
N PHE A 139 4.09 7.69 8.64
CA PHE A 139 3.73 7.82 7.24
C PHE A 139 4.81 8.65 6.55
N THR A 140 5.57 8.02 5.68
CA THR A 140 6.54 8.69 4.81
C THR A 140 6.34 8.15 3.40
N ALA A 141 6.01 9.05 2.48
CA ALA A 141 5.78 8.70 1.09
C ALA A 141 6.26 9.81 0.14
N ASP A 142 6.89 9.43 -0.97
CA ASP A 142 7.12 10.28 -2.12
C ASP A 142 5.92 10.17 -3.07
N LEU A 143 5.16 11.25 -3.15
CA LEU A 143 4.00 11.40 -4.03
C LEU A 143 4.27 12.42 -5.16
N SER A 144 5.53 12.85 -5.34
CA SER A 144 5.90 13.96 -6.23
C SER A 144 5.56 13.71 -7.71
N ALA A 145 5.59 12.45 -8.13
CA ALA A 145 5.30 12.01 -9.49
C ALA A 145 3.91 11.34 -9.64
N ALA A 146 3.03 11.48 -8.64
CA ALA A 146 1.67 10.95 -8.69
C ALA A 146 0.63 12.04 -8.93
N THR A 147 -0.42 11.70 -9.67
CA THR A 147 -1.60 12.53 -9.86
C THR A 147 -2.78 11.92 -9.13
N PHE A 148 -3.49 12.75 -8.36
CA PHE A 148 -4.66 12.34 -7.58
C PHE A 148 -5.83 13.24 -7.89
N ARG A 149 -7.03 12.67 -7.91
CA ARG A 149 -8.28 13.44 -7.87
C ARG A 149 -8.71 13.66 -6.43
N ASP A 150 -8.71 12.60 -5.65
CA ASP A 150 -9.11 12.58 -4.25
C ASP A 150 -8.02 11.91 -3.41
N THR A 151 -7.60 12.56 -2.33
CA THR A 151 -6.60 12.01 -1.40
C THR A 151 -7.02 12.26 0.02
N HIS A 152 -7.02 11.20 0.83
CA HIS A 152 -7.35 11.26 2.25
C HIS A 152 -6.22 10.60 3.03
N VAL A 153 -5.55 11.37 3.88
CA VAL A 153 -4.54 10.86 4.81
C VAL A 153 -5.01 11.21 6.23
N ILE A 154 -5.39 10.19 7.01
CA ILE A 154 -6.02 10.36 8.33
C ILE A 154 -5.21 9.57 9.36
N GLY A 155 -5.08 10.07 10.60
CA GLY A 155 -4.48 9.31 11.69
C GLY A 155 -2.96 9.27 11.75
N TYR A 156 -2.25 10.07 10.92
CA TYR A 156 -0.78 10.16 10.96
C TYR A 156 -0.28 11.55 11.39
N PRO A 157 0.77 11.63 12.23
CA PRO A 157 1.49 12.87 12.48
C PRO A 157 2.25 13.30 11.22
N TRP A 158 1.93 14.48 10.67
CA TRP A 158 2.59 15.02 9.48
C TRP A 158 3.94 15.67 9.83
N THR A 159 5.03 15.19 9.24
CA THR A 159 6.40 15.71 9.48
C THR A 159 7.08 16.34 8.25
N GLY A 160 6.45 16.37 7.06
CA GLY A 160 7.05 16.91 5.82
C GLY A 160 6.79 18.41 5.54
N SER A 161 7.59 19.05 4.67
CA SER A 161 7.39 20.44 4.19
C SER A 161 7.33 20.49 2.64
N PRO A 162 6.58 21.43 2.01
CA PRO A 162 5.67 22.41 2.59
C PRO A 162 4.19 21.98 2.55
N ARG A 163 3.40 22.45 3.53
CA ARG A 163 1.94 22.25 3.59
C ARG A 163 1.25 23.00 2.45
N PRO A 164 0.44 22.35 1.59
CA PRO A 164 -0.51 23.06 0.74
C PRO A 164 -1.74 23.49 1.55
N ASP A 165 -2.44 24.46 0.99
CA ASP A 165 -3.41 25.34 1.64
C ASP A 165 -4.49 24.61 2.44
N ARG A 166 -4.70 25.06 3.68
CA ARG A 166 -5.57 24.42 4.68
C ARG A 166 -7.01 24.85 4.45
N THR A 167 -7.91 23.88 4.27
CA THR A 167 -9.31 24.05 4.67
C THR A 167 -9.73 22.88 5.57
N THR A 168 -10.35 23.26 6.69
CA THR A 168 -11.04 22.48 7.74
C THR A 168 -10.24 21.79 8.86
N SER A 169 -10.97 21.59 9.96
CA SER A 169 -10.62 21.74 11.36
C SER A 169 -9.88 20.57 12.00
N ALA A 170 -9.33 20.83 13.19
CA ALA A 170 -8.54 19.94 14.03
C ALA A 170 -8.92 18.45 14.00
N SER A 171 -7.88 17.61 13.87
CA SER A 171 -7.81 16.14 13.96
C SER A 171 -7.84 15.34 12.65
N SER A 172 -8.19 15.95 11.51
CA SER A 172 -8.13 15.31 10.20
C SER A 172 -7.54 16.26 9.17
N ALA A 173 -6.37 15.93 8.62
CA ALA A 173 -5.80 16.67 7.50
C ALA A 173 -6.39 16.08 6.20
N ILE A 174 -7.53 16.61 5.75
CA ILE A 174 -8.04 16.29 4.41
C ILE A 174 -7.11 16.97 3.39
N TYR A 175 -6.25 16.19 2.74
CA TYR A 175 -5.29 16.68 1.76
C TYR A 175 -5.96 16.77 0.37
N ARG A 176 -6.45 17.95 0.03
CA ARG A 176 -6.83 18.26 -1.36
C ARG A 176 -5.69 19.07 -1.98
N ARG A 177 -4.84 18.44 -2.79
CA ARG A 177 -4.00 19.22 -3.71
C ARG A 177 -4.90 19.66 -4.86
N PRO A 178 -5.06 20.97 -5.14
CA PRO A 178 -5.64 21.38 -6.41
C PRO A 178 -4.71 20.90 -7.52
N CYS A 179 -5.29 20.17 -8.46
CA CYS A 179 -4.60 19.61 -9.61
C CYS A 179 -3.99 20.76 -10.44
N ARG A 180 -2.66 20.82 -10.58
CA ARG A 180 -1.97 21.81 -11.43
C ARG A 180 -2.19 21.59 -12.94
N ALA A 181 -3.05 20.65 -13.33
CA ALA A 181 -3.41 20.40 -14.73
C ALA A 181 -4.66 21.17 -15.22
N CYS A 182 -5.26 22.04 -14.39
CA CYS A 182 -6.39 22.88 -14.80
C CYS A 182 -6.09 24.39 -14.73
N SER A 183 -4.86 24.80 -15.02
CA SER A 183 -4.52 26.21 -15.21
C SER A 183 -3.86 26.43 -16.56
N GLN A 184 -4.72 26.69 -17.55
CA GLN A 184 -4.66 27.71 -18.61
C GLN A 184 -4.66 27.21 -20.06
N PRO A 185 -5.21 28.01 -21.00
CA PRO A 185 -6.20 29.09 -20.85
C PRO A 185 -7.63 28.66 -21.20
#